data_AF-A0A453CTZ6-F1
#
_entry.id   AF-A0A453CTZ6-F1
#
_cell.length_a   1.000
_cell.length_b   1.000
_cell.length_c   1.000
_cell.angle_alpha   90.00
_cell.angle_beta   90.00
_cell.angle_gamma   90.00
#
_symmetry.space_group_name_H-M   'P 1'
#
loop_
_entity.id
_entity.type
_entity.pdbx_description
1 polymer ?
#
loop_
_entity_poly.entity_id
_entity_poly.type
_entity_poly.pdbx_seq_one_letter_code
_entity_poly.pdbx_strand_id
1 'polypeptide(L)'
;MGDSYIILKTTALKNGSFRHDIHYWLGKDTSQDEAGTAAILTVELDAALGGRAVQYRESQGNETEKLLSYFRPCIMPQPGGVASGFNHVEVNEQEHVTRLYVCRGKHVVHVKEVPFARSSLNHDDIFILDTKSKIFQFNGSNSCIQERGKALEVVQYIKDTFHEGKCEVAAVEDGKLMADAEAGEFWALFGGFAPLPRKTASEETGEETEAAVKLLCFNQGQLEPIGFESLTHDLLETNKCYLLDCGAQMYVWMGRTTSLQQRKGASEAAEKLLTGDSRTKSHVMKMIEGYETVTFKSKFNEWPPTPDLKLSSEDGRGKVAALLKSQGLDVKGLMKSAPVTEEPESYIDCTGHLQVWRVNGNAKTLLASSEQSKFYTGDCYIFQYTYTGEDKEECLIGTWFGNKSVEEERVSAISLASKMVQAAKFQATMARLYEGKEPIQFFVIFQSLQVFKGGLSSGYKKFIAENGLDDDSYSEAGLALFRIQGSGPENMQAIQVDAVSSSLNSSYCYILHDGNSVFTWIGNLTTSLDQELIERQLDLQIQYLSSLVLKEQYMA
;
A
#
# COMPACT_ATOMS: atom_id res chain seq x y z
N MET A 1 -12.21 2.65 -29.81
CA MET A 1 -12.69 1.40 -29.17
C MET A 1 -12.12 0.17 -29.87
N GLY A 2 -11.75 0.25 -31.16
CA GLY A 2 -11.11 -0.82 -31.93
C GLY A 2 -9.58 -0.85 -31.90
N ASP A 3 -8.91 0.10 -31.25
CA ASP A 3 -7.44 0.17 -31.23
C ASP A 3 -6.84 -0.37 -29.93
N SER A 4 -5.56 -0.71 -30.01
CA SER A 4 -4.70 -0.98 -28.86
C SER A 4 -3.66 0.14 -28.69
N TYR A 5 -3.40 0.55 -27.44
CA TYR A 5 -2.50 1.66 -27.11
C TYR A 5 -1.39 1.17 -26.18
N ILE A 6 -0.19 1.73 -26.31
CA ILE A 6 0.91 1.52 -25.36
C ILE A 6 1.18 2.85 -24.65
N ILE A 7 1.11 2.83 -23.32
CA ILE A 7 1.30 3.97 -22.45
C ILE A 7 2.54 3.71 -21.60
N LEU A 8 3.56 4.57 -21.75
CA LEU A 8 4.76 4.52 -20.92
C LEU A 8 4.72 5.62 -19.85
N LYS A 9 4.57 5.23 -18.59
CA LYS A 9 4.78 6.12 -17.45
C LYS A 9 6.21 6.01 -16.97
N THR A 10 6.92 7.13 -16.97
CA THR A 10 8.26 7.24 -16.36
C THR A 10 8.16 8.05 -15.07
N THR A 11 8.81 7.56 -14.02
CA THR A 11 8.89 8.20 -12.70
C THR A 11 10.35 8.28 -12.28
N ALA A 12 10.83 9.48 -11.96
CA ALA A 12 12.17 9.67 -11.40
C ALA A 12 12.19 9.18 -9.96
N LEU A 13 13.16 8.33 -9.62
CA LEU A 13 13.40 7.86 -8.27
C LEU A 13 14.40 8.79 -7.56
N LYS A 14 14.33 8.83 -6.23
CA LYS A 14 15.22 9.66 -5.39
C LYS A 14 16.70 9.38 -5.64
N ASN A 15 17.07 8.15 -5.99
CA ASN A 15 18.43 7.74 -6.35
C ASN A 15 18.88 8.18 -7.77
N GLY A 16 18.08 8.98 -8.47
CA GLY A 16 18.34 9.46 -9.83
C GLY A 16 18.05 8.45 -10.95
N SER A 17 17.70 7.20 -10.63
CA SER A 17 17.25 6.23 -11.64
C SER A 17 15.79 6.47 -12.05
N PHE A 18 15.38 5.89 -13.18
CA PHE A 18 14.00 5.94 -13.64
C PHE A 18 13.32 4.61 -13.38
N ARG A 19 12.08 4.68 -12.88
CA ARG A 19 11.14 3.58 -12.89
C ARG A 19 10.21 3.74 -14.07
N HIS A 20 10.01 2.66 -14.81
CA HIS A 20 9.11 2.62 -15.95
C HIS A 20 7.95 1.68 -15.65
N ASP A 21 6.75 2.13 -15.95
CA ASP A 21 5.54 1.31 -15.95
C ASP A 21 4.97 1.40 -17.38
N ILE A 22 4.88 0.27 -18.07
CA ILE A 22 4.34 0.20 -19.43
C ILE A 22 2.97 -0.45 -19.35
N HIS A 23 1.94 0.24 -19.81
CA HIS A 23 0.59 -0.28 -19.90
C HIS A 23 0.27 -0.49 -21.37
N TYR A 24 -0.26 -1.67 -21.74
CA TYR A 24 -0.88 -1.85 -23.04
C TYR A 24 -2.38 -1.99 -22.85
N TRP A 25 -3.09 -0.98 -23.33
CA TRP A 25 -4.53 -0.86 -23.22
C TRP A 25 -5.19 -1.43 -24.47
N LEU A 26 -6.13 -2.34 -24.26
CA LEU A 26 -6.83 -3.09 -25.30
C LEU A 26 -8.27 -2.59 -25.37
N GLY A 27 -8.62 -1.97 -26.50
CA GLY A 27 -9.99 -1.56 -26.77
C GLY A 27 -10.94 -2.75 -26.82
N LYS A 28 -12.21 -2.53 -26.44
CA LYS A 28 -13.23 -3.57 -26.41
C LYS A 28 -13.39 -4.29 -27.76
N ASP A 29 -13.22 -3.55 -28.85
CA ASP A 29 -13.41 -4.04 -30.22
C ASP A 29 -12.06 -4.28 -30.93
N THR A 30 -10.93 -4.29 -30.19
CA THR A 30 -9.61 -4.51 -30.77
C THR A 30 -9.46 -5.93 -31.31
N SER A 31 -8.79 -6.08 -32.45
CA SER A 31 -8.56 -7.39 -33.04
C SER A 31 -7.53 -8.20 -32.23
N GLN A 32 -7.60 -9.53 -32.34
CA GLN A 32 -6.63 -10.41 -31.67
C GLN A 32 -5.18 -10.14 -32.13
N ASP A 33 -5.01 -9.78 -33.40
CA ASP A 33 -3.70 -9.46 -33.99
C ASP A 33 -3.12 -8.15 -33.42
N GLU A 34 -3.95 -7.11 -33.28
CA GLU A 34 -3.55 -5.84 -32.65
C GLU A 34 -3.23 -6.02 -31.17
N ALA A 35 -4.05 -6.78 -30.43
CA ALA A 35 -3.80 -7.08 -29.03
C ALA A 35 -2.49 -7.87 -28.84
N GLY A 36 -2.25 -8.87 -29.69
CA GLY A 36 -1.00 -9.64 -29.71
C GLY A 36 0.20 -8.77 -30.05
N THR A 37 0.06 -7.89 -31.04
CA THR A 37 1.10 -6.93 -31.44
C THR A 37 1.42 -5.96 -30.31
N ALA A 38 0.42 -5.38 -29.63
CA ALA A 38 0.63 -4.49 -28.50
C ALA A 38 1.38 -5.18 -27.35
N ALA A 39 1.06 -6.44 -27.07
CA ALA A 39 1.76 -7.24 -26.07
C ALA A 39 3.24 -7.49 -26.46
N ILE A 40 3.53 -7.81 -27.73
CA ILE A 40 4.90 -8.02 -28.21
C ILE A 40 5.71 -6.73 -28.18
N LEU A 41 5.15 -5.63 -28.69
CA LEU A 41 5.79 -4.32 -28.71
C LEU A 41 6.09 -3.81 -27.30
N THR A 42 5.24 -4.14 -26.32
CA THR A 42 5.49 -3.82 -24.90
C THR A 42 6.74 -4.53 -24.37
N VAL A 43 6.95 -5.80 -24.72
CA VAL A 43 8.15 -6.56 -24.33
C VAL A 43 9.41 -5.99 -25.03
N GLU A 44 9.30 -5.58 -26.29
CA GLU A 44 10.40 -4.94 -27.02
C GLU A 44 10.77 -3.57 -26.44
N LEU A 45 9.76 -2.76 -26.09
CA LEU A 45 9.94 -1.47 -25.45
C LEU A 45 10.63 -1.62 -24.10
N ASP A 46 10.19 -2.56 -23.25
CA ASP A 46 10.87 -2.85 -21.98
C ASP A 46 12.33 -3.27 -22.21
N ALA A 47 12.60 -4.16 -23.16
CA ALA A 47 13.96 -4.56 -23.51
C ALA A 47 14.82 -3.35 -23.95
N ALA A 48 14.26 -2.43 -24.74
CA ALA A 48 14.94 -1.19 -25.15
C ALA A 48 15.19 -0.23 -23.97
N LEU A 49 14.34 -0.25 -22.95
CA LEU A 49 14.50 0.50 -21.68
C LEU A 49 15.43 -0.22 -20.68
N GLY A 50 16.04 -1.32 -21.07
CA GLY A 50 17.01 -2.07 -20.27
C GLY A 50 16.40 -3.19 -19.43
N GLY A 51 15.16 -3.60 -19.71
CA GLY A 51 14.47 -4.70 -19.02
C GLY A 51 14.26 -4.36 -17.55
N ARG A 52 13.59 -3.26 -17.26
CA ARG A 52 13.38 -2.73 -15.89
C ARG A 52 11.95 -2.26 -15.65
N ALA A 53 11.11 -2.31 -16.68
CA ALA A 53 9.74 -1.86 -16.58
C ALA A 53 8.84 -2.95 -16.00
N VAL A 54 7.82 -2.52 -15.25
CA VAL A 54 6.66 -3.38 -14.97
C VAL A 54 5.66 -3.16 -16.08
N GLN A 55 5.16 -4.25 -16.65
CA GLN A 55 4.23 -4.23 -17.77
C GLN A 55 2.83 -4.60 -17.29
N TYR A 56 1.82 -3.87 -17.73
CA TYR A 56 0.43 -4.02 -17.31
C TYR A 56 -0.47 -4.24 -18.52
N ARG A 57 -1.26 -5.30 -18.47
CA ARG A 57 -2.35 -5.52 -19.42
C ARG A 57 -3.59 -4.80 -18.93
N GLU A 58 -4.10 -3.89 -19.74
CA GLU A 58 -5.27 -3.07 -19.40
C GLU A 58 -6.35 -3.36 -20.44
N SER A 59 -7.54 -3.80 -20.01
CA SER A 59 -8.67 -3.99 -20.93
C SER A 59 -9.73 -2.93 -20.72
N GLN A 60 -10.35 -2.46 -21.80
CA GLN A 60 -11.38 -1.43 -21.73
C GLN A 60 -12.49 -1.81 -20.74
N GLY A 61 -12.70 -0.96 -19.74
CA GLY A 61 -13.70 -1.14 -18.69
C GLY A 61 -13.27 -2.03 -17.51
N ASN A 62 -12.04 -2.56 -17.52
CA ASN A 62 -11.39 -3.21 -16.38
C ASN A 62 -9.96 -2.68 -16.21
N GLU A 63 -9.77 -1.38 -16.40
CA GLU A 63 -8.48 -0.73 -16.18
C GLU A 63 -8.07 -0.74 -14.71
N THR A 64 -6.77 -0.86 -14.45
CA THR A 64 -6.25 -0.71 -13.10
C THR A 64 -6.40 0.72 -12.59
N GLU A 65 -6.60 0.89 -11.28
CA GLU A 65 -6.57 2.20 -10.63
C GLU A 65 -5.25 2.93 -10.92
N LYS A 66 -4.15 2.18 -11.10
CA LYS A 66 -2.85 2.73 -11.46
C LYS A 66 -2.89 3.44 -12.82
N LEU A 67 -3.40 2.79 -13.88
CA LEU A 67 -3.55 3.43 -15.19
C LEU A 67 -4.45 4.66 -15.09
N LEU A 68 -5.64 4.50 -14.51
CA LEU A 68 -6.64 5.56 -14.42
C LEU A 68 -6.14 6.76 -13.62
N SER A 69 -5.26 6.57 -12.62
CA SER A 69 -4.67 7.67 -11.86
C SER A 69 -3.86 8.66 -12.71
N TYR A 70 -3.39 8.25 -13.89
CA TYR A 70 -2.62 9.08 -14.81
C TYR A 70 -3.51 10.03 -15.63
N PHE A 71 -4.79 9.68 -15.81
CA PHE A 71 -5.71 10.39 -16.69
C PHE A 71 -6.81 11.04 -15.85
N ARG A 72 -6.62 12.32 -15.52
CA ARG A 72 -7.60 13.10 -14.76
C ARG A 72 -8.43 13.99 -15.70
N PRO A 73 -9.76 14.05 -15.53
CA PRO A 73 -10.54 13.35 -14.50
C PRO A 73 -10.88 11.88 -14.83
N CYS A 74 -10.80 11.47 -16.11
CA CYS A 74 -11.16 10.13 -16.55
C CYS A 74 -10.56 9.76 -17.92
N ILE A 75 -10.73 8.50 -18.32
CA ILE A 75 -10.53 8.02 -19.70
C ILE A 75 -11.90 7.87 -20.37
N MET A 76 -12.04 8.37 -21.59
CA MET A 76 -13.27 8.21 -22.42
C MET A 76 -12.93 7.64 -23.79
N PRO A 77 -13.03 6.31 -23.97
CA PRO A 77 -12.78 5.67 -25.25
C PRO A 77 -13.77 6.15 -26.32
N GLN A 78 -13.26 6.59 -27.47
CA GLN A 78 -14.10 7.02 -28.59
C GLN A 78 -14.45 5.84 -29.51
N PRO A 79 -15.65 5.79 -30.11
CA PRO A 79 -15.99 4.79 -31.13
C PRO A 79 -15.06 4.89 -32.35
N GLY A 80 -14.82 3.75 -33.02
CA GLY A 80 -13.90 3.65 -34.17
C GLY A 80 -12.52 3.06 -33.83
N GLY A 81 -11.61 3.12 -34.81
CA GLY A 81 -10.22 2.65 -34.78
C GLY A 81 -9.53 2.75 -36.16
N VAL A 82 -8.26 2.36 -36.25
CA VAL A 82 -7.44 2.42 -37.48
C VAL A 82 -8.08 1.62 -38.61
N ALA A 83 -8.68 0.46 -38.31
CA ALA A 83 -9.42 -0.35 -39.28
C ALA A 83 -10.66 0.36 -39.86
N SER A 84 -11.21 1.36 -39.15
CA SER A 84 -12.30 2.23 -39.63
C SER A 84 -11.81 3.51 -40.34
N GLY A 85 -10.49 3.68 -40.51
CA GLY A 85 -9.89 4.73 -41.32
C GLY A 85 -9.69 6.09 -40.63
N PHE A 86 -9.81 6.17 -39.31
CA PHE A 86 -9.63 7.43 -38.59
C PHE A 86 -8.16 7.68 -38.16
N ASN A 87 -7.58 8.77 -38.65
CA ASN A 87 -6.52 9.49 -37.92
C ASN A 87 -7.17 10.31 -36.80
N HIS A 88 -6.43 10.65 -35.73
CA HIS A 88 -6.91 11.44 -34.57
C HIS A 88 -7.90 12.53 -35.01
N VAL A 89 -9.19 12.29 -34.75
CA VAL A 89 -10.29 13.01 -35.44
C VAL A 89 -10.33 14.44 -34.93
N GLU A 90 -10.28 15.41 -35.84
CA GLU A 90 -10.68 16.78 -35.53
C GLU A 90 -12.17 16.74 -35.14
N VAL A 91 -12.46 16.98 -33.86
CA VAL A 91 -13.79 16.87 -33.21
C VAL A 91 -14.86 17.78 -33.86
N ASN A 92 -14.48 18.65 -34.79
CA ASN A 92 -15.21 19.86 -35.15
C ASN A 92 -16.28 19.72 -36.25
N GLU A 93 -16.49 18.54 -36.85
CA GLU A 93 -17.44 18.41 -37.99
C GLU A 93 -18.48 17.28 -37.88
N GLN A 94 -18.64 16.63 -36.73
CA GLN A 94 -19.67 15.58 -36.56
C GLN A 94 -20.97 16.14 -35.94
N GLU A 95 -22.13 15.66 -36.41
CA GLU A 95 -23.40 15.87 -35.71
C GLU A 95 -23.31 15.31 -34.28
N HIS A 96 -23.65 16.12 -33.27
CA HIS A 96 -23.61 15.69 -31.86
C HIS A 96 -24.47 14.45 -31.64
N VAL A 97 -23.86 13.39 -31.14
CA VAL A 97 -24.56 12.16 -30.76
C VAL A 97 -24.84 12.20 -29.27
N THR A 98 -26.11 12.02 -28.89
CA THR A 98 -26.49 11.89 -27.47
C THR A 98 -25.90 10.62 -26.88
N ARG A 99 -25.14 10.75 -25.78
CA ARG A 99 -24.46 9.63 -25.12
C ARG A 99 -24.83 9.58 -23.65
N LEU A 100 -24.94 8.36 -23.11
CA LEU A 100 -25.18 8.12 -21.69
C LEU A 100 -23.97 7.40 -21.11
N TYR A 101 -23.42 7.94 -20.04
CA TYR A 101 -22.30 7.36 -19.32
C TYR A 101 -22.73 6.96 -17.91
N VAL A 102 -22.23 5.82 -17.43
CA VAL A 102 -22.21 5.51 -16.01
C VAL A 102 -20.85 5.91 -15.43
N CYS A 103 -20.87 6.57 -14.29
CA CYS A 103 -19.71 7.10 -13.60
C CYS A 103 -19.62 6.46 -12.21
N ARG A 104 -18.51 5.76 -11.94
CA ARG A 104 -18.28 5.03 -10.68
C ARG A 104 -16.91 5.39 -10.08
N GLY A 105 -16.81 5.31 -8.76
CA GLY A 105 -15.55 5.47 -8.03
C GLY A 105 -15.44 6.76 -7.24
N LYS A 106 -14.83 6.67 -6.05
CA LYS A 106 -14.69 7.76 -5.08
C LYS A 106 -13.37 8.54 -5.22
N HIS A 107 -12.33 7.87 -5.69
CA HIS A 107 -10.98 8.41 -5.80
C HIS A 107 -10.50 8.42 -7.25
N VAL A 108 -10.65 7.27 -7.91
CA VAL A 108 -10.35 7.05 -9.32
C VAL A 108 -11.65 6.76 -10.03
N VAL A 109 -11.94 7.55 -11.07
CA VAL A 109 -13.24 7.54 -11.73
C VAL A 109 -13.22 6.61 -12.93
N HIS A 110 -14.15 5.67 -12.95
CA HIS A 110 -14.42 4.79 -14.08
C HIS A 110 -15.63 5.34 -14.82
N VAL A 111 -15.44 5.67 -16.09
CA VAL A 111 -16.50 6.16 -16.98
C VAL A 111 -16.73 5.12 -18.07
N LYS A 112 -17.97 4.65 -18.19
CA LYS A 112 -18.35 3.67 -19.20
C LYS A 112 -19.58 4.17 -19.95
N GLU A 113 -19.51 4.18 -21.27
CA GLU A 113 -20.68 4.44 -22.11
C GLU A 113 -21.67 3.26 -21.99
N VAL A 114 -22.93 3.58 -21.75
CA VAL A 114 -24.04 2.64 -21.65
C VAL A 114 -25.12 3.02 -22.67
N PRO A 115 -26.00 2.09 -23.08
CA PRO A 115 -27.09 2.43 -23.98
C PRO A 115 -27.89 3.62 -23.45
N PHE A 116 -28.20 4.60 -24.32
CA PHE A 116 -29.10 5.69 -23.96
C PHE A 116 -30.54 5.16 -23.83
N ALA A 117 -30.80 4.53 -22.69
CA ALA A 117 -32.06 3.86 -22.38
C ALA A 117 -32.33 3.95 -20.89
N ARG A 118 -33.61 4.10 -20.52
CA ARG A 118 -34.03 4.12 -19.11
C ARG A 118 -33.62 2.86 -18.36
N SER A 119 -33.55 1.71 -19.04
CA SER A 119 -33.12 0.43 -18.47
C SER A 119 -31.65 0.42 -18.01
N SER A 120 -30.85 1.40 -18.42
CA SER A 120 -29.45 1.55 -17.99
C SER A 120 -29.32 2.29 -16.66
N LEU A 121 -30.30 3.13 -16.31
CA LEU A 121 -30.31 3.90 -15.06
C LEU A 121 -30.62 3.00 -13.86
N ASN A 122 -30.07 3.32 -12.69
CA ASN A 122 -30.38 2.66 -11.43
C ASN A 122 -30.25 3.64 -10.24
N HIS A 123 -30.61 3.19 -9.04
CA HIS A 123 -30.60 4.00 -7.82
C HIS A 123 -29.21 4.11 -7.17
N ASP A 124 -28.21 3.35 -7.62
CA ASP A 124 -26.91 3.22 -6.96
C ASP A 124 -25.83 4.08 -7.61
N ASP A 125 -25.79 4.09 -8.95
CA ASP A 125 -24.74 4.72 -9.73
C ASP A 125 -25.08 6.18 -10.10
N ILE A 126 -24.06 6.92 -10.55
CA ILE A 126 -24.23 8.24 -11.15
C ILE A 126 -24.18 8.11 -12.67
N PHE A 127 -25.07 8.81 -13.36
CA PHE A 127 -25.12 8.81 -14.80
C PHE A 127 -24.91 10.21 -15.36
N ILE A 128 -24.20 10.30 -16.48
CA ILE A 128 -23.97 11.54 -17.20
C ILE A 128 -24.62 11.41 -18.57
N LEU A 129 -25.69 12.16 -18.80
CA LEU A 129 -26.36 12.24 -20.09
C LEU A 129 -25.84 13.47 -20.84
N ASP A 130 -25.04 13.21 -21.87
CA ASP A 130 -24.45 14.22 -22.72
C ASP A 130 -25.36 14.47 -23.95
N THR A 131 -25.98 15.64 -24.01
CA THR A 131 -26.80 16.09 -25.13
C THR A 131 -26.18 17.32 -25.79
N LYS A 132 -26.67 17.69 -26.98
CA LYS A 132 -26.11 18.81 -27.77
C LYS A 132 -26.08 20.15 -27.04
N SER A 133 -27.03 20.41 -26.14
CA SER A 133 -27.20 21.72 -25.49
C SER A 133 -27.09 21.68 -23.98
N LYS A 134 -27.20 20.49 -23.37
CA LYS A 134 -27.19 20.32 -21.92
C LYS A 134 -26.61 18.98 -21.49
N ILE A 135 -25.77 18.99 -20.46
CA ILE A 135 -25.24 17.79 -19.82
C ILE A 135 -25.97 17.62 -18.49
N PHE A 136 -26.60 16.46 -18.30
CA PHE A 136 -27.29 16.12 -17.05
C PHE A 136 -26.46 15.14 -16.23
N GLN A 137 -26.24 15.47 -14.96
CA GLN A 137 -25.73 14.54 -13.96
C GLN A 137 -26.91 13.97 -13.17
N PHE A 138 -27.26 12.72 -13.41
CA PHE A 138 -28.27 12.01 -12.64
C PHE A 138 -27.60 11.28 -11.46
N ASN A 139 -27.94 11.69 -10.24
CA ASN A 139 -27.42 11.13 -9.00
C ASN A 139 -28.38 10.08 -8.46
N GLY A 140 -27.98 8.80 -8.50
CA GLY A 140 -28.69 7.73 -7.82
C GLY A 140 -28.84 8.01 -6.31
N SER A 141 -29.97 7.63 -5.73
CA SER A 141 -30.30 7.92 -4.33
C SER A 141 -29.32 7.28 -3.33
N ASN A 142 -28.65 6.19 -3.70
CA ASN A 142 -27.63 5.51 -2.88
C ASN A 142 -26.19 5.97 -3.16
N SER A 143 -25.98 6.91 -4.08
CA SER A 143 -24.65 7.48 -4.36
C SER A 143 -24.18 8.42 -3.24
N CYS A 144 -22.88 8.44 -2.93
CA CYS A 144 -22.31 9.30 -1.89
C CYS A 144 -21.84 10.67 -2.42
N ILE A 145 -21.64 11.63 -1.52
CA ILE A 145 -21.22 13.00 -1.87
C ILE A 145 -19.89 13.02 -2.64
N GLN A 146 -18.93 12.15 -2.30
CA GLN A 146 -17.66 12.06 -3.01
C GLN A 146 -17.82 11.59 -4.46
N GLU A 147 -18.65 10.57 -4.70
CA GLU A 147 -18.93 10.07 -6.05
C GLU A 147 -19.59 11.17 -6.90
N ARG A 148 -20.53 11.92 -6.32
CA ARG A 148 -21.22 13.04 -6.99
C ARG A 148 -20.26 14.16 -7.36
N GLY A 149 -19.33 14.50 -6.46
CA GLY A 149 -18.28 15.48 -6.74
C GLY A 149 -17.35 15.03 -7.86
N LYS A 150 -16.98 13.74 -7.89
CA LYS A 150 -16.14 13.17 -8.95
C LYS A 150 -16.84 13.09 -10.31
N ALA A 151 -18.12 12.74 -10.33
CA ALA A 151 -18.91 12.80 -11.55
C ALA A 151 -19.00 14.24 -12.10
N LEU A 152 -19.09 15.24 -11.22
CA LEU A 152 -19.10 16.64 -11.64
C LEU A 152 -17.79 17.07 -12.31
N GLU A 153 -16.63 16.59 -11.83
CA GLU A 153 -15.35 16.80 -12.52
C GLU A 153 -15.38 16.23 -13.96
N VAL A 154 -15.98 15.05 -14.14
CA VAL A 154 -16.17 14.44 -15.47
C VAL A 154 -17.13 15.25 -16.34
N VAL A 155 -18.23 15.76 -15.78
CA VAL A 155 -19.17 16.63 -16.48
C VAL A 155 -18.50 17.91 -16.99
N GLN A 156 -17.68 18.57 -16.15
CA GLN A 156 -16.91 19.74 -16.58
C GLN A 156 -15.93 19.38 -17.70
N TYR A 157 -15.25 18.25 -17.59
CA TYR A 157 -14.35 17.78 -18.64
C TYR A 157 -15.07 17.55 -19.98
N ILE A 158 -16.26 16.93 -19.97
CA ILE A 158 -17.07 16.76 -21.19
C ILE A 158 -17.45 18.12 -21.77
N LYS A 159 -17.93 19.03 -20.91
CA LYS A 159 -18.32 20.38 -21.31
C LYS A 159 -17.17 21.13 -21.98
N ASP A 160 -15.98 21.10 -21.39
CA ASP A 160 -14.83 21.84 -21.90
C ASP A 160 -14.24 21.19 -23.15
N THR A 161 -14.17 19.86 -23.19
CA THR A 161 -13.49 19.11 -24.26
C THR A 161 -14.37 18.90 -25.50
N PHE A 162 -15.65 18.58 -25.30
CA PHE A 162 -16.57 18.20 -26.39
C PHE A 162 -17.60 19.27 -26.72
N HIS A 163 -17.77 20.28 -25.85
CA HIS A 163 -18.73 21.38 -26.06
C HIS A 163 -18.12 22.79 -25.99
N GLU A 164 -16.79 22.89 -26.01
CA GLU A 164 -16.06 24.16 -25.96
C GLU A 164 -16.46 25.08 -24.79
N GLY A 165 -16.90 24.50 -23.66
CA GLY A 165 -17.34 25.26 -22.48
C GLY A 165 -18.75 25.87 -22.58
N LYS A 166 -19.48 25.67 -23.69
CA LYS A 166 -20.74 26.40 -23.99
C LYS A 166 -22.03 25.66 -23.60
N CYS A 167 -21.92 24.40 -23.20
CA CYS A 167 -23.07 23.57 -22.84
C CYS A 167 -23.58 23.84 -21.42
N GLU A 168 -24.89 23.80 -21.22
CA GLU A 168 -25.51 23.92 -19.90
C GLU A 168 -25.27 22.65 -19.07
N VAL A 169 -25.26 22.77 -17.74
CA VAL A 169 -25.09 21.63 -16.82
C VAL A 169 -26.23 21.64 -15.81
N ALA A 170 -26.86 20.49 -15.62
CA ALA A 170 -27.96 20.29 -14.68
C ALA A 170 -27.72 19.06 -13.80
N ALA A 171 -28.16 19.12 -12.54
CA ALA A 171 -28.02 18.03 -11.59
C ALA A 171 -29.40 17.49 -11.20
N VAL A 172 -29.66 16.23 -11.50
CA VAL A 172 -30.93 15.56 -11.27
C VAL A 172 -30.77 14.56 -10.15
N GLU A 173 -31.57 14.68 -9.09
CA GLU A 173 -31.53 13.76 -7.95
C GLU A 173 -32.62 12.70 -8.08
N ASP A 174 -32.23 11.43 -7.96
CA ASP A 174 -33.15 10.30 -7.90
C ASP A 174 -34.13 10.43 -6.72
N GLY A 175 -35.42 10.26 -7.00
CA GLY A 175 -36.51 10.42 -6.02
C GLY A 175 -37.01 11.85 -5.82
N LYS A 176 -36.36 12.89 -6.37
CA LYS A 176 -36.99 14.22 -6.48
C LYS A 176 -37.97 14.22 -7.64
N LEU A 177 -39.25 14.41 -7.33
CA LEU A 177 -40.34 14.42 -8.31
C LEU A 177 -40.20 15.59 -9.31
N MET A 178 -40.94 15.48 -10.42
CA MET A 178 -41.13 16.40 -11.56
C MET A 178 -41.43 17.89 -11.25
N ALA A 179 -41.39 18.32 -9.99
CA ALA A 179 -41.52 19.73 -9.61
C ALA A 179 -40.26 20.54 -9.97
N ASP A 180 -39.12 19.87 -10.12
CA ASP A 180 -37.90 20.46 -10.64
C ASP A 180 -37.90 20.46 -12.18
N ALA A 181 -37.63 21.62 -12.78
CA ALA A 181 -37.66 21.80 -14.24
C ALA A 181 -36.58 20.96 -14.93
N GLU A 182 -35.39 20.88 -14.34
CA GLU A 182 -34.27 20.09 -14.89
C GLU A 182 -34.56 18.59 -14.86
N ALA A 183 -35.16 18.10 -13.77
CA ALA A 183 -35.64 16.73 -13.69
C ALA A 183 -36.74 16.45 -14.74
N GLY A 184 -37.66 17.38 -14.95
CA GLY A 184 -38.70 17.27 -15.97
C GLY A 184 -38.15 17.12 -17.38
N GLU A 185 -37.19 17.99 -17.75
CA GLU A 185 -36.46 17.92 -19.03
C GLU A 185 -35.73 16.57 -19.19
N PHE A 186 -34.98 16.16 -18.16
CA PHE A 186 -34.26 14.89 -18.17
C PHE A 186 -35.17 13.69 -18.43
N TRP A 187 -36.28 13.57 -17.69
CA TRP A 187 -37.20 12.46 -17.87
C TRP A 187 -37.96 12.51 -19.19
N ALA A 188 -38.24 13.70 -19.74
CA ALA A 188 -38.84 13.84 -21.06
C ALA A 188 -37.97 13.21 -22.16
N LEU A 189 -36.64 13.28 -22.04
CA LEU A 189 -35.69 12.62 -22.97
C LEU A 189 -35.81 11.08 -22.95
N PHE A 190 -36.31 10.50 -21.86
CA PHE A 190 -36.57 9.05 -21.75
C PHE A 190 -38.03 8.66 -22.02
N GLY A 191 -38.88 9.59 -22.48
CA GLY A 191 -40.31 9.35 -22.71
C GLY A 191 -41.18 9.49 -21.46
N GLY A 192 -40.67 10.12 -20.40
CA GLY A 192 -41.35 10.35 -19.13
C GLY A 192 -40.82 9.52 -17.97
N PHE A 193 -41.31 9.81 -16.76
CA PHE A 193 -40.91 9.08 -15.56
C PHE A 193 -41.54 7.68 -15.52
N ALA A 194 -40.71 6.69 -15.23
CA ALA A 194 -41.14 5.34 -14.90
C ALA A 194 -40.15 4.72 -13.89
N PRO A 195 -40.57 3.75 -13.07
CA PRO A 195 -39.71 3.12 -12.07
C PRO A 195 -38.40 2.59 -12.68
N LEU A 196 -37.29 2.84 -11.99
CA LEU A 196 -35.97 2.36 -12.39
C LEU A 196 -35.80 0.88 -12.03
N PRO A 197 -35.01 0.12 -12.81
CA PRO A 197 -34.66 -1.25 -12.45
C PRO A 197 -33.81 -1.27 -11.18
N ARG A 198 -34.03 -2.29 -10.34
CA ARG A 198 -33.08 -2.60 -9.26
C ARG A 198 -31.85 -3.26 -9.87
N LYS A 199 -30.66 -2.86 -9.43
CA LYS A 199 -29.39 -3.47 -9.84
C LYS A 199 -29.43 -4.97 -9.47
N THR A 200 -29.33 -5.85 -10.46
CA THR A 200 -29.05 -7.27 -10.21
C THR A 200 -27.61 -7.37 -9.73
N ALA A 201 -27.36 -8.09 -8.63
CA ALA A 201 -26.06 -8.20 -7.95
C ALA A 201 -24.90 -8.82 -8.80
N SER A 202 -25.09 -8.97 -10.11
CA SER A 202 -24.32 -9.85 -10.98
C SER A 202 -23.18 -9.18 -11.75
N GLU A 203 -22.90 -7.87 -11.59
CA GLU A 203 -21.82 -7.22 -12.36
C GLU A 203 -20.57 -6.82 -11.56
N GLU A 204 -20.63 -6.67 -10.23
CA GLU A 204 -19.50 -6.13 -9.44
C GLU A 204 -19.05 -6.99 -8.26
N THR A 205 -19.91 -7.89 -7.77
CA THR A 205 -19.53 -8.90 -6.77
C THR A 205 -19.53 -10.25 -7.44
N GLY A 206 -18.53 -10.50 -8.29
CA GLY A 206 -18.07 -11.86 -8.40
C GLY A 206 -17.57 -12.23 -7.01
N GLU A 207 -18.24 -13.17 -6.34
CA GLU A 207 -17.60 -13.87 -5.23
C GLU A 207 -16.26 -14.36 -5.78
N GLU A 208 -15.17 -13.69 -5.40
CA GLU A 208 -13.82 -14.14 -5.71
C GLU A 208 -13.66 -15.47 -4.98
N THR A 209 -14.10 -16.54 -5.64
CA THR A 209 -13.80 -17.88 -5.19
C THR A 209 -12.29 -17.93 -5.20
N GLU A 210 -11.68 -18.15 -4.04
CA GLU A 210 -10.23 -18.14 -3.85
C GLU A 210 -9.64 -19.24 -4.74
N ALA A 211 -9.32 -18.87 -5.98
CA ALA A 211 -8.87 -19.81 -6.98
C ALA A 211 -7.51 -20.32 -6.51
N ALA A 212 -7.35 -21.65 -6.46
CA ALA A 212 -6.09 -22.26 -6.08
C ALA A 212 -4.95 -21.66 -6.91
N VAL A 213 -3.95 -21.10 -6.22
CA VAL A 213 -2.79 -20.47 -6.86
C VAL A 213 -2.04 -21.53 -7.66
N LYS A 214 -1.73 -21.24 -8.93
CA LYS A 214 -0.99 -22.14 -9.81
C LYS A 214 0.29 -21.46 -10.29
N LEU A 215 1.39 -22.20 -10.26
CA LEU A 215 2.66 -21.78 -10.85
C LEU A 215 2.91 -22.62 -12.11
N LEU A 216 3.15 -21.95 -13.23
CA LEU A 216 3.42 -22.56 -14.53
C LEU A 216 4.79 -22.09 -15.01
N CYS A 217 5.67 -22.99 -15.42
CA CYS A 217 6.94 -22.65 -16.06
C CYS A 217 6.77 -22.64 -17.58
N PHE A 218 7.27 -21.60 -18.23
CA PHE A 218 7.32 -21.53 -19.68
C PHE A 218 8.62 -22.18 -20.20
N ASN A 219 8.47 -23.28 -20.93
CA ASN A 219 9.58 -24.07 -21.47
C ASN A 219 9.33 -24.43 -22.94
N GLN A 220 10.24 -24.04 -23.83
CA GLN A 220 10.21 -24.37 -25.27
C GLN A 220 8.84 -24.18 -25.96
N GLY A 221 8.08 -23.14 -25.61
CA GLY A 221 6.78 -22.85 -26.20
C GLY A 221 5.57 -23.48 -25.50
N GLN A 222 5.77 -24.22 -24.41
CA GLN A 222 4.70 -24.84 -23.61
C GLN A 222 4.73 -24.34 -22.16
N LEU A 223 3.58 -24.45 -21.48
CA LEU A 223 3.43 -24.15 -20.06
C LEU A 223 3.33 -25.45 -19.27
N GLU A 224 4.26 -25.66 -18.36
CA GLU A 224 4.36 -26.84 -17.50
C GLU A 224 3.99 -26.47 -16.06
N PRO A 225 3.03 -27.15 -15.41
CA PRO A 225 2.66 -26.87 -14.03
C PRO A 225 3.76 -27.28 -13.05
N ILE A 226 4.05 -26.42 -12.09
CA ILE A 226 4.94 -26.69 -10.97
C ILE A 226 4.11 -26.91 -9.72
N GLY A 227 4.25 -28.11 -9.13
CA GLY A 227 3.68 -28.42 -7.83
C GLY A 227 4.51 -27.80 -6.71
N PHE A 228 3.83 -27.23 -5.71
CA PHE A 228 4.45 -26.68 -4.51
C PHE A 228 3.52 -26.87 -3.31
N GLU A 229 4.10 -27.08 -2.12
CA GLU A 229 3.36 -27.06 -0.84
C GLU A 229 3.26 -25.64 -0.30
N SER A 230 4.30 -24.84 -0.52
CA SER A 230 4.39 -23.41 -0.17
C SER A 230 5.07 -22.65 -1.31
N LEU A 231 4.61 -21.44 -1.59
CA LEU A 231 5.20 -20.59 -2.62
C LEU A 231 6.44 -19.88 -2.06
N THR A 232 7.62 -20.38 -2.40
CA THR A 232 8.92 -19.82 -2.00
C THR A 232 9.66 -19.22 -3.19
N HIS A 233 10.55 -18.26 -2.92
CA HIS A 233 11.35 -17.59 -3.96
C HIS A 233 12.21 -18.56 -4.77
N ASP A 234 12.69 -19.65 -4.16
CA ASP A 234 13.60 -20.63 -4.79
C ASP A 234 12.96 -21.41 -5.95
N LEU A 235 11.64 -21.34 -6.10
CA LEU A 235 10.93 -21.91 -7.26
C LEU A 235 11.19 -21.14 -8.56
N LEU A 236 11.71 -19.91 -8.48
CA LEU A 236 11.93 -19.02 -9.61
C LEU A 236 13.39 -19.05 -10.07
N GLU A 237 13.67 -19.75 -11.17
CA GLU A 237 15.01 -19.81 -11.77
C GLU A 237 15.26 -18.61 -12.71
N THR A 238 16.39 -17.92 -12.53
CA THR A 238 16.83 -16.75 -13.30
C THR A 238 16.89 -16.94 -14.83
N ASN A 239 16.96 -18.19 -15.31
CA ASN A 239 17.01 -18.54 -16.74
C ASN A 239 15.67 -18.97 -17.35
N LYS A 240 14.56 -18.88 -16.59
CA LYS A 240 13.21 -19.29 -17.00
C LYS A 240 12.18 -18.17 -16.81
N CYS A 241 11.02 -18.35 -17.44
CA CYS A 241 9.86 -17.49 -17.23
C CYS A 241 8.76 -18.30 -16.54
N TYR A 242 8.02 -17.66 -15.64
CA TYR A 242 6.97 -18.29 -14.86
C TYR A 242 5.68 -17.48 -14.93
N LEU A 243 4.54 -18.16 -14.95
CA LEU A 243 3.21 -17.58 -14.83
C LEU A 243 2.64 -18.02 -13.49
N LEU A 244 2.37 -17.05 -12.61
CA LEU A 244 1.69 -17.26 -11.35
C LEU A 244 0.24 -16.82 -11.50
N ASP A 245 -0.67 -17.79 -11.57
CA ASP A 245 -2.11 -17.60 -11.72
C ASP A 245 -2.78 -17.62 -10.34
N CYS A 246 -3.35 -16.48 -9.93
CA CYS A 246 -4.10 -16.30 -8.69
C CYS A 246 -5.60 -16.04 -8.95
N GLY A 247 -6.14 -16.48 -10.10
CA GLY A 247 -7.54 -16.24 -10.46
C GLY A 247 -7.76 -14.85 -11.06
N ALA A 248 -8.08 -13.87 -10.22
CA ALA A 248 -8.35 -12.48 -10.65
C ALA A 248 -7.09 -11.73 -11.10
N GLN A 249 -5.91 -12.20 -10.69
CA GLN A 249 -4.62 -11.64 -11.07
C GLN A 249 -3.69 -12.75 -11.56
N MET A 250 -2.95 -12.45 -12.63
CA MET A 250 -1.89 -13.30 -13.15
C MET A 250 -0.59 -12.50 -13.22
N TYR A 251 0.50 -13.11 -12.80
CA TYR A 251 1.83 -12.52 -12.88
C TYR A 251 2.70 -13.31 -13.86
N VAL A 252 3.41 -12.61 -14.74
CA VAL A 252 4.44 -13.20 -15.61
C VAL A 252 5.80 -12.74 -15.10
N TRP A 253 6.51 -13.61 -14.41
CA TRP A 253 7.87 -13.34 -13.93
C TRP A 253 8.88 -13.84 -14.97
N MET A 254 9.80 -12.97 -15.36
CA MET A 254 10.81 -13.24 -16.37
C MET A 254 12.20 -13.21 -15.72
N GLY A 255 12.89 -14.35 -15.68
CA GLY A 255 14.24 -14.43 -15.15
C GLY A 255 15.20 -13.55 -15.93
N ARG A 256 16.19 -12.96 -15.25
CA ARG A 256 17.08 -11.94 -15.83
C ARG A 256 17.90 -12.46 -17.00
N THR A 257 18.25 -13.75 -17.02
CA THR A 257 19.07 -14.36 -18.08
C THR A 257 18.25 -14.99 -19.19
N THR A 258 16.92 -14.86 -19.17
CA THR A 258 16.05 -15.32 -20.28
C THR A 258 16.27 -14.47 -21.54
N SER A 259 16.18 -15.11 -22.70
CA SER A 259 16.26 -14.45 -24.01
C SER A 259 14.99 -13.65 -24.32
N LEU A 260 15.10 -12.65 -25.21
CA LEU A 260 13.94 -11.87 -25.67
C LEU A 260 12.86 -12.78 -26.29
N GLN A 261 13.25 -13.83 -27.01
CA GLN A 261 12.31 -14.80 -27.59
C GLN A 261 11.54 -15.57 -26.51
N GLN A 262 12.19 -16.00 -25.43
CA GLN A 262 11.51 -16.66 -24.30
C GLN A 262 10.54 -15.71 -23.59
N ARG A 263 10.92 -14.44 -23.41
CA ARG A 263 10.06 -13.42 -22.80
C ARG A 263 8.81 -13.15 -23.65
N LYS A 264 8.97 -13.01 -24.96
CA LYS A 264 7.86 -12.88 -25.92
C LYS A 264 6.96 -14.12 -25.88
N GLY A 265 7.54 -15.31 -25.92
CA GLY A 265 6.78 -16.57 -25.86
C GLY A 265 5.98 -16.72 -24.56
N ALA A 266 6.56 -16.38 -23.41
CA ALA A 266 5.85 -16.38 -22.13
C ALA A 266 4.71 -15.35 -22.10
N SER A 267 4.92 -14.17 -22.68
CA SER A 267 3.90 -13.13 -22.82
C SER A 267 2.73 -13.58 -23.71
N GLU A 268 3.01 -14.20 -24.86
CA GLU A 268 1.98 -14.77 -25.74
C GLU A 268 1.23 -15.93 -25.08
N ALA A 269 1.94 -16.78 -24.32
CA ALA A 269 1.31 -17.87 -23.58
C ALA A 269 0.33 -17.34 -22.51
N ALA A 270 0.68 -16.25 -21.83
CA ALA A 270 -0.22 -15.58 -20.89
C ALA A 270 -1.48 -15.05 -21.59
N GLU A 271 -1.36 -14.40 -22.76
CA GLU A 271 -2.54 -13.95 -23.53
C GLU A 271 -3.44 -15.12 -23.98
N LYS A 272 -2.84 -16.23 -24.43
CA LYS A 272 -3.60 -17.42 -24.84
C LYS A 272 -4.41 -18.02 -23.69
N LEU A 273 -3.86 -18.06 -22.47
CA LEU A 273 -4.60 -18.54 -21.29
C LEU A 273 -5.86 -17.72 -21.02
N LEU A 274 -5.82 -16.40 -21.26
CA LEU A 274 -6.97 -15.53 -21.06
C LEU A 274 -8.06 -15.70 -22.12
N THR A 275 -7.68 -16.09 -23.34
CA THR A 275 -8.65 -16.35 -24.43
C THR A 275 -9.37 -17.69 -24.32
N GLY A 276 -8.76 -18.68 -23.65
CA GLY A 276 -9.29 -20.04 -23.54
C GLY A 276 -10.14 -20.32 -22.30
N ASP A 277 -10.04 -19.48 -21.27
CA ASP A 277 -10.80 -19.61 -20.01
C ASP A 277 -11.95 -18.58 -19.98
N SER A 278 -13.02 -18.87 -19.23
CA SER A 278 -14.16 -17.96 -18.98
C SER A 278 -13.78 -16.69 -18.17
N ARG A 279 -12.48 -16.46 -17.97
CA ARG A 279 -11.88 -15.42 -17.12
C ARG A 279 -11.72 -14.10 -17.88
N THR A 280 -12.84 -13.42 -18.05
CA THR A 280 -12.90 -12.15 -18.79
C THR A 280 -12.36 -10.93 -18.02
N LYS A 281 -11.98 -11.08 -16.74
CA LYS A 281 -11.58 -9.97 -15.85
C LYS A 281 -10.19 -10.10 -15.21
N SER A 282 -9.35 -11.04 -15.63
CA SER A 282 -8.03 -11.24 -15.00
C SER A 282 -7.03 -10.15 -15.41
N HIS A 283 -6.44 -9.47 -14.42
CA HIS A 283 -5.37 -8.51 -14.63
C HIS A 283 -4.04 -9.23 -14.83
N VAL A 284 -3.25 -8.82 -15.82
CA VAL A 284 -1.91 -9.39 -16.04
C VAL A 284 -0.84 -8.35 -15.75
N MET A 285 0.08 -8.72 -14.87
CA MET A 285 1.29 -7.95 -14.58
C MET A 285 2.50 -8.77 -15.02
N LYS A 286 3.41 -8.15 -15.77
CA LYS A 286 4.66 -8.79 -16.20
C LYS A 286 5.83 -8.03 -15.61
N MET A 287 6.79 -8.76 -15.09
CA MET A 287 7.97 -8.18 -14.45
C MET A 287 9.20 -9.03 -14.75
N ILE A 288 10.35 -8.38 -14.67
CA ILE A 288 11.65 -9.03 -14.73
C ILE A 288 12.24 -9.17 -13.33
N GLU A 289 13.05 -10.21 -13.13
CA GLU A 289 13.77 -10.48 -11.90
C GLU A 289 14.52 -9.25 -11.34
N GLY A 290 14.23 -8.92 -10.09
CA GLY A 290 14.75 -7.77 -9.34
C GLY A 290 13.91 -6.50 -9.44
N TYR A 291 12.84 -6.49 -10.24
CA TYR A 291 11.89 -5.37 -10.36
C TYR A 291 10.47 -5.78 -9.99
N GLU A 292 10.33 -6.77 -9.09
CA GLU A 292 9.04 -7.29 -8.68
C GLU A 292 8.25 -6.27 -7.86
N THR A 293 6.94 -6.22 -8.08
CA THR A 293 6.01 -5.40 -7.32
C THR A 293 5.75 -5.99 -5.93
N VAL A 294 5.39 -5.13 -4.98
CA VAL A 294 5.01 -5.56 -3.62
C VAL A 294 3.87 -6.59 -3.66
N THR A 295 2.90 -6.41 -4.55
CA THR A 295 1.76 -7.32 -4.75
C THR A 295 2.14 -8.72 -5.23
N PHE A 296 3.26 -8.85 -5.95
CA PHE A 296 3.79 -10.15 -6.36
C PHE A 296 4.56 -10.79 -5.21
N LYS A 297 5.47 -10.03 -4.59
CA LYS A 297 6.26 -10.48 -3.44
C LYS A 297 5.37 -10.98 -2.30
N SER A 298 4.23 -10.33 -2.06
CA SER A 298 3.26 -10.72 -1.03
C SER A 298 2.55 -12.05 -1.30
N LYS A 299 2.70 -12.67 -2.48
CA LYS A 299 2.17 -14.01 -2.77
C LYS A 299 3.08 -15.13 -2.25
N PHE A 300 4.31 -14.80 -1.88
CA PHE A 300 5.30 -15.73 -1.36
C PHE A 300 5.33 -15.66 0.16
N ASN A 301 5.62 -16.79 0.81
CA ASN A 301 5.69 -16.85 2.28
C ASN A 301 6.82 -15.96 2.83
N GLU A 302 7.96 -15.98 2.15
CA GLU A 302 9.12 -15.18 2.46
C GLU A 302 9.73 -14.67 1.14
N TRP A 303 10.11 -13.40 1.12
CA TRP A 303 10.82 -12.80 -0.01
C TRP A 303 12.18 -12.29 0.48
N PRO A 304 13.30 -12.66 -0.17
CA PRO A 304 14.63 -12.28 0.29
C PRO A 304 14.77 -10.75 0.35
N PRO A 305 15.43 -10.19 1.38
CA PRO A 305 15.68 -8.75 1.45
C PRO A 305 16.42 -8.34 0.18
N THR A 306 15.95 -7.25 -0.43
CA THR A 306 16.52 -6.79 -1.70
C THR A 306 17.94 -6.32 -1.37
N PRO A 307 19.01 -6.94 -1.91
CA PRO A 307 20.35 -6.42 -1.68
C PRO A 307 20.38 -4.98 -2.18
N ASP A 308 21.05 -4.08 -1.47
CA ASP A 308 21.35 -2.74 -1.98
C ASP A 308 22.11 -2.87 -3.30
N LEU A 309 21.37 -2.96 -4.40
CA LEU A 309 21.92 -2.89 -5.74
C LEU A 309 22.50 -1.48 -5.83
N LYS A 310 23.82 -1.38 -5.69
CA LYS A 310 24.59 -0.25 -6.21
C LYS A 310 24.37 -0.23 -7.73
N LEU A 311 23.26 0.36 -8.13
CA LEU A 311 22.81 0.47 -9.51
C LEU A 311 23.85 1.31 -10.27
N SER A 312 24.63 0.68 -11.15
CA SER A 312 25.47 1.38 -12.11
C SER A 312 24.59 2.28 -12.97
N SER A 313 24.72 3.58 -12.77
CA SER A 313 23.79 4.61 -13.26
C SER A 313 23.94 4.97 -14.75
N GLU A 314 24.79 4.27 -15.49
CA GLU A 314 25.29 4.76 -16.79
C GLU A 314 24.74 4.05 -18.04
N ASP A 315 24.36 2.77 -17.98
CA ASP A 315 24.16 1.98 -19.23
C ASP A 315 22.83 2.20 -19.98
N GLY A 316 21.81 2.80 -19.35
CA GLY A 316 20.48 2.97 -19.97
C GLY A 316 20.20 4.37 -20.54
N ARG A 317 20.86 5.40 -19.99
CA ARG A 317 20.51 6.81 -20.26
C ARG A 317 20.87 7.26 -21.68
N GLY A 318 21.95 6.73 -22.26
CA GLY A 318 22.44 7.13 -23.58
C GLY A 318 21.61 6.60 -24.75
N LYS A 319 21.04 5.39 -24.64
CA LYS A 319 20.31 4.73 -25.73
C LYS A 319 18.89 5.27 -25.92
N VAL A 320 18.21 5.60 -24.82
CA VAL A 320 16.85 6.17 -24.82
C VAL A 320 16.84 7.57 -25.43
N ALA A 321 17.82 8.40 -25.11
CA ALA A 321 17.93 9.74 -25.68
C ALA A 321 18.23 9.73 -27.20
N ALA A 322 18.96 8.72 -27.70
CA ALA A 322 19.22 8.54 -29.13
C ALA A 322 17.98 8.04 -29.89
N LEU A 323 17.22 7.10 -29.30
CA LEU A 323 15.98 6.57 -29.88
C LEU A 323 14.90 7.65 -29.98
N LEU A 324 14.68 8.43 -28.90
CA LEU A 324 13.67 9.50 -28.85
C LEU A 324 14.01 10.67 -29.80
N LYS A 325 15.30 10.99 -29.97
CA LYS A 325 15.76 11.96 -30.98
C LYS A 325 15.58 11.45 -32.41
N SER A 326 15.78 10.16 -32.65
CA SER A 326 15.56 9.56 -33.98
C SER A 326 14.08 9.55 -34.40
N GLN A 327 13.16 9.74 -33.44
CA GLN A 327 11.71 9.82 -33.64
C GLN A 327 11.14 11.25 -33.45
N GLY A 328 11.98 12.27 -33.31
CA GLY A 328 11.56 13.69 -33.35
C GLY A 328 11.00 14.29 -32.04
N LEU A 329 11.21 13.65 -30.89
CA LEU A 329 10.69 14.13 -29.59
C LEU A 329 11.73 14.96 -28.81
N ASP A 330 11.34 16.11 -28.25
CA ASP A 330 12.22 17.02 -27.50
C ASP A 330 12.46 16.55 -26.05
N VAL A 331 13.72 16.60 -25.58
CA VAL A 331 14.19 15.92 -24.34
C VAL A 331 14.95 16.86 -23.40
N LYS A 332 14.52 18.13 -23.29
CA LYS A 332 15.11 19.11 -22.37
C LYS A 332 14.49 19.00 -20.97
N GLY A 333 15.01 18.07 -20.17
CA GLY A 333 14.65 17.98 -18.74
C GLY A 333 15.41 16.92 -17.93
N LEU A 334 16.20 16.05 -18.56
CA LEU A 334 16.78 14.86 -17.92
C LEU A 334 18.04 15.10 -17.09
N MET A 335 18.48 16.35 -16.91
CA MET A 335 19.76 16.67 -16.29
C MET A 335 19.60 17.65 -15.13
N LYS A 336 19.37 17.10 -13.92
CA LYS A 336 19.96 17.52 -12.63
C LYS A 336 18.98 17.28 -11.47
N SER A 337 19.32 16.35 -10.59
CA SER A 337 19.16 16.50 -9.14
C SER A 337 19.93 15.39 -8.42
N ALA A 338 20.70 15.75 -7.39
CA ALA A 338 21.33 14.80 -6.47
C ALA A 338 20.28 14.26 -5.47
N PRO A 339 20.44 13.05 -4.93
CA PRO A 339 19.53 12.50 -3.93
C PRO A 339 19.65 13.28 -2.61
N VAL A 340 18.54 13.83 -2.13
CA VAL A 340 18.38 14.21 -0.72
C VAL A 340 17.72 13.03 -0.02
N THR A 341 18.38 12.48 1.00
CA THR A 341 17.82 11.46 1.88
C THR A 341 16.90 12.19 2.88
N GLU A 342 15.62 12.30 2.54
CA GLU A 342 14.60 12.73 3.51
C GLU A 342 14.25 11.53 4.39
N GLU A 343 14.73 11.53 5.62
CA GLU A 343 14.03 10.84 6.70
C GLU A 343 12.67 11.53 6.89
N PRO A 344 11.57 10.77 7.14
CA PRO A 344 10.27 11.38 7.34
C PRO A 344 10.32 12.32 8.54
N GLU A 345 10.08 13.61 8.32
CA GLU A 345 10.02 14.62 9.38
C GLU A 345 9.05 14.17 10.47
N SER A 346 9.51 14.16 11.73
CA SER A 346 8.68 13.77 12.86
C SER A 346 7.64 14.86 13.15
N TYR A 347 6.37 14.58 12.84
CA TYR A 347 5.23 15.48 13.08
C TYR A 347 4.88 15.69 14.57
N ILE A 348 5.65 15.11 15.51
CA ILE A 348 5.42 15.22 16.95
C ILE A 348 6.64 15.90 17.56
N ASP A 349 6.45 17.07 18.17
CA ASP A 349 7.53 17.94 18.63
C ASP A 349 8.32 17.43 19.86
N CYS A 350 8.04 16.23 20.35
CA CYS A 350 8.71 15.58 21.50
C CYS A 350 8.73 16.41 22.80
N THR A 351 8.03 17.55 22.84
CA THR A 351 7.96 18.43 24.02
C THR A 351 6.75 18.15 24.90
N GLY A 352 5.94 17.16 24.52
CA GLY A 352 4.71 16.79 25.18
C GLY A 352 4.91 16.06 26.50
N HIS A 353 3.80 15.84 27.19
CA HIS A 353 3.74 15.17 28.47
C HIS A 353 3.27 13.73 28.31
N LEU A 354 4.14 12.78 28.66
CA LEU A 354 3.86 11.34 28.65
C LEU A 354 3.35 10.87 30.03
N GLN A 355 2.34 10.02 30.01
CA GLN A 355 1.90 9.22 31.16
C GLN A 355 1.69 7.78 30.73
N VAL A 356 2.12 6.83 31.55
CA VAL A 356 1.99 5.40 31.24
C VAL A 356 1.38 4.66 32.41
N TRP A 357 0.44 3.78 32.11
CA TRP A 357 -0.21 2.89 33.06
C TRP A 357 0.07 1.43 32.69
N ARG A 358 0.35 0.60 33.69
CA ARG A 358 0.35 -0.86 33.53
C ARG A 358 -1.04 -1.40 33.84
N VAL A 359 -1.53 -2.32 33.01
CA VAL A 359 -2.80 -3.02 33.19
C VAL A 359 -2.58 -4.23 34.09
N ASN A 360 -3.49 -4.45 35.03
CA ASN A 360 -3.46 -5.60 35.92
C ASN A 360 -4.90 -6.06 36.18
N GLY A 361 -5.29 -7.18 35.58
CA GLY A 361 -6.68 -7.60 35.48
C GLY A 361 -7.55 -6.50 34.85
N ASN A 362 -8.57 -6.05 35.59
CA ASN A 362 -9.54 -5.05 35.11
C ASN A 362 -9.18 -3.59 35.47
N ALA A 363 -8.01 -3.37 36.08
CA ALA A 363 -7.55 -2.07 36.53
C ALA A 363 -6.27 -1.62 35.81
N LYS A 364 -5.97 -0.33 35.87
CA LYS A 364 -4.70 0.26 35.40
C LYS A 364 -4.05 1.06 36.52
N THR A 365 -2.73 0.94 36.65
CA THR A 365 -1.92 1.63 37.67
C THR A 365 -0.94 2.57 37.00
N LEU A 366 -0.95 3.84 37.38
CA LEU A 366 -0.03 4.85 36.84
C LEU A 366 1.41 4.53 37.28
N LEU A 367 2.34 4.53 36.34
CA LEU A 367 3.75 4.29 36.59
C LEU A 367 4.47 5.59 36.99
N ALA A 368 5.42 5.47 37.92
CA ALA A 368 6.34 6.55 38.25
C ALA A 368 7.20 6.92 37.03
N SER A 369 7.64 8.18 36.93
CA SER A 369 8.36 8.67 35.74
C SER A 369 9.59 7.84 35.34
N SER A 370 10.31 7.25 36.30
CA SER A 370 11.46 6.36 36.03
C SER A 370 11.09 5.00 35.42
N GLU A 371 9.82 4.60 35.54
CA GLU A 371 9.30 3.30 35.10
C GLU A 371 8.46 3.42 33.83
N GLN A 372 8.14 4.65 33.38
CA GLN A 372 7.25 4.87 32.24
C GLN A 372 7.82 4.37 30.92
N SER A 373 9.12 4.12 30.82
CA SER A 373 9.75 3.54 29.64
C SER A 373 10.20 2.09 29.81
N LYS A 374 9.79 1.42 30.91
CA LYS A 374 10.16 0.03 31.24
C LYS A 374 8.99 -0.91 31.05
N PHE A 375 9.01 -1.66 29.96
CA PHE A 375 7.90 -2.50 29.53
C PHE A 375 8.27 -3.98 29.68
N TYR A 376 7.30 -4.81 30.03
CA TYR A 376 7.48 -6.24 30.19
C TYR A 376 6.72 -7.00 29.10
N THR A 377 7.35 -7.98 28.45
CA THR A 377 6.78 -8.78 27.35
C THR A 377 5.50 -9.55 27.72
N GLY A 378 5.26 -9.80 29.01
CA GLY A 378 4.09 -10.47 29.55
C GLY A 378 2.94 -9.54 29.93
N ASP A 379 3.16 -8.22 29.90
CA ASP A 379 2.22 -7.24 30.43
C ASP A 379 1.57 -6.39 29.30
N CYS A 380 0.48 -5.72 29.66
CA CYS A 380 -0.19 -4.73 28.81
C CYS A 380 -0.03 -3.34 29.41
N TYR A 381 0.20 -2.35 28.55
CA TYR A 381 0.37 -0.95 28.94
C TYR A 381 -0.60 -0.05 28.20
N ILE A 382 -0.98 1.05 28.84
CA ILE A 382 -1.70 2.16 28.24
C ILE A 382 -0.79 3.37 28.37
N PHE A 383 -0.62 4.15 27.31
CA PHE A 383 0.10 5.42 27.37
C PHE A 383 -0.79 6.55 26.88
N GLN A 384 -0.60 7.72 27.46
CA GLN A 384 -1.22 8.97 27.04
C GLN A 384 -0.11 9.97 26.83
N TYR A 385 -0.05 10.55 25.64
CA TYR A 385 0.90 11.57 25.27
C TYR A 385 0.14 12.82 24.83
N THR A 386 0.35 13.94 25.53
CA THR A 386 -0.32 15.22 25.24
C THR A 386 0.71 16.22 24.75
N TYR A 387 0.50 16.83 23.59
CA TYR A 387 1.46 17.75 22.98
C TYR A 387 0.74 18.94 22.34
N THR A 388 1.49 20.01 22.07
CA THR A 388 0.95 21.21 21.43
C THR A 388 0.95 20.99 19.91
N GLY A 389 -0.23 20.83 19.31
CA GLY A 389 -0.37 20.82 17.85
C GLY A 389 -0.40 22.23 17.27
N GLU A 390 -0.56 22.36 15.94
CA GLU A 390 -0.55 23.65 15.24
C GLU A 390 -1.63 24.63 15.76
N ASP A 391 -2.84 24.12 16.02
CA ASP A 391 -4.00 24.95 16.42
C ASP A 391 -4.57 24.62 17.81
N LYS A 392 -4.22 23.47 18.39
CA LYS A 392 -4.80 22.97 19.65
C LYS A 392 -3.88 21.95 20.34
N GLU A 393 -4.10 21.70 21.63
CA GLU A 393 -3.52 20.53 22.29
C GLU A 393 -4.07 19.24 21.65
N GLU A 394 -3.15 18.36 21.27
CA GLU A 394 -3.45 17.05 20.75
C GLU A 394 -3.10 15.98 21.78
N CYS A 395 -3.86 14.89 21.76
CA CYS A 395 -3.73 13.81 22.72
C CYS A 395 -3.72 12.47 21.98
N LEU A 396 -2.67 11.68 22.20
CA LEU A 396 -2.53 10.32 21.72
C LEU A 396 -2.72 9.37 22.90
N ILE A 397 -3.71 8.48 22.82
CA ILE A 397 -3.93 7.41 23.80
C ILE A 397 -3.63 6.09 23.11
N GLY A 398 -2.58 5.40 23.53
CA GLY A 398 -2.18 4.13 22.96
C GLY A 398 -2.26 2.98 23.93
N THR A 399 -2.39 1.78 23.38
CA THR A 399 -2.16 0.52 24.10
C THR A 399 -0.93 -0.16 23.52
N TRP A 400 -0.10 -0.74 24.38
CA TRP A 400 1.02 -1.59 23.97
C TRP A 400 0.86 -2.97 24.59
N PHE A 401 1.01 -4.01 23.77
CA PHE A 401 0.87 -5.40 24.19
C PHE A 401 2.17 -6.14 24.03
N GLY A 402 2.68 -6.65 25.15
CA GLY A 402 3.80 -7.56 25.12
C GLY A 402 3.45 -8.85 24.38
N ASN A 403 4.42 -9.47 23.72
CA ASN A 403 4.22 -10.66 22.89
C ASN A 403 3.77 -11.89 23.71
N LYS A 404 4.06 -11.91 25.02
CA LYS A 404 3.61 -12.93 25.98
C LYS A 404 2.39 -12.50 26.81
N SER A 405 1.77 -11.36 26.49
CA SER A 405 0.63 -10.85 27.26
C SER A 405 -0.66 -11.67 27.06
N VAL A 406 -1.42 -11.82 28.14
CA VAL A 406 -2.63 -12.65 28.18
C VAL A 406 -3.82 -11.98 27.50
N GLU A 407 -4.72 -12.75 26.91
CA GLU A 407 -5.87 -12.22 26.15
C GLU A 407 -6.81 -11.37 26.99
N GLU A 408 -7.10 -11.81 28.21
CA GLU A 408 -8.03 -11.13 29.12
C GLU A 408 -7.54 -9.72 29.47
N GLU A 409 -6.24 -9.54 29.69
CA GLU A 409 -5.64 -8.24 29.99
C GLU A 409 -5.53 -7.36 28.74
N ARG A 410 -5.28 -7.95 27.55
CA ARG A 410 -5.34 -7.21 26.28
C ARG A 410 -6.75 -6.64 26.05
N VAL A 411 -7.80 -7.43 26.26
CA VAL A 411 -9.20 -6.97 26.18
C VAL A 411 -9.48 -5.88 27.22
N SER A 412 -9.02 -6.06 28.45
CA SER A 412 -9.19 -5.08 29.53
C SER A 412 -8.48 -3.75 29.23
N ALA A 413 -7.27 -3.81 28.69
CA ALA A 413 -6.50 -2.63 28.26
C ALA A 413 -7.23 -1.82 27.19
N ILE A 414 -7.80 -2.49 26.17
CA ILE A 414 -8.59 -1.83 25.11
C ILE A 414 -9.81 -1.15 25.70
N SER A 415 -10.54 -1.85 26.58
CA SER A 415 -11.71 -1.30 27.25
C SER A 415 -11.38 -0.06 28.09
N LEU A 416 -10.27 -0.12 28.85
CA LEU A 416 -9.78 0.99 29.66
C LEU A 416 -9.32 2.18 28.81
N ALA A 417 -8.57 1.95 27.74
CA ALA A 417 -8.14 3.00 26.82
C ALA A 417 -9.35 3.65 26.11
N SER A 418 -10.34 2.85 25.71
CA SER A 418 -11.60 3.36 25.12
C SER A 418 -12.33 4.29 26.08
N LYS A 419 -12.39 3.95 27.38
CA LYS A 419 -12.95 4.82 28.41
C LYS A 419 -12.16 6.13 28.57
N MET A 420 -10.84 6.10 28.42
CA MET A 420 -10.01 7.31 28.44
C MET A 420 -10.29 8.22 27.24
N VAL A 421 -10.44 7.65 26.04
CA VAL A 421 -10.82 8.39 24.83
C VAL A 421 -12.22 9.01 24.96
N GLN A 422 -13.18 8.27 25.54
CA GLN A 422 -14.51 8.78 25.85
C GLN A 422 -14.46 9.95 26.83
N ALA A 423 -13.66 9.85 27.89
CA ALA A 423 -13.46 10.93 28.85
C ALA A 423 -12.82 12.17 28.20
N ALA A 424 -11.95 11.97 27.21
CA ALA A 424 -11.38 13.02 26.35
C ALA A 424 -12.33 13.48 25.22
N LYS A 425 -13.64 13.22 25.32
CA LYS A 425 -14.67 13.63 24.35
C LYS A 425 -14.37 13.20 22.90
N PHE A 426 -13.70 12.06 22.72
CA PHE A 426 -13.30 11.53 21.42
C PHE A 426 -12.38 12.45 20.60
N GLN A 427 -11.68 13.38 21.26
CA GLN A 427 -10.68 14.24 20.62
C GLN A 427 -9.29 13.61 20.58
N ALA A 428 -9.06 12.57 21.38
CA ALA A 428 -7.80 11.85 21.42
C ALA A 428 -7.71 10.80 20.29
N THR A 429 -6.57 10.75 19.61
CA THR A 429 -6.24 9.68 18.66
C THR A 429 -5.95 8.40 19.43
N MET A 430 -6.48 7.27 18.98
CA MET A 430 -6.26 5.97 19.62
C MET A 430 -5.28 5.10 18.82
N ALA A 431 -4.28 4.53 19.48
CA ALA A 431 -3.32 3.60 18.88
C ALA A 431 -3.34 2.22 19.56
N ARG A 432 -3.07 1.18 18.76
CA ARG A 432 -2.96 -0.20 19.24
C ARG A 432 -1.64 -0.79 18.74
N LEU A 433 -0.71 -0.99 19.65
CA LEU A 433 0.66 -1.40 19.37
C LEU A 433 0.93 -2.79 19.95
N TYR A 434 1.74 -3.55 19.23
CA TYR A 434 2.21 -4.86 19.66
C TYR A 434 3.73 -4.83 19.68
N GLU A 435 4.32 -5.54 20.64
CA GLU A 435 5.77 -5.70 20.75
C GLU A 435 6.39 -6.13 19.41
N GLY A 436 7.40 -5.40 18.97
CA GLY A 436 8.13 -5.64 17.71
C GLY A 436 7.44 -5.12 16.46
N LYS A 437 6.27 -4.46 16.59
CA LYS A 437 5.51 -3.83 15.50
C LYS A 437 5.20 -2.37 15.77
N GLU A 438 5.99 -1.71 16.61
CA GLU A 438 5.78 -0.33 16.98
C GLU A 438 6.23 0.63 15.86
N PRO A 439 5.45 1.70 15.60
CA PRO A 439 5.85 2.73 14.63
C PRO A 439 6.97 3.60 15.21
N ILE A 440 7.74 4.27 14.35
CA ILE A 440 8.87 5.11 14.78
C ILE A 440 8.46 6.21 15.77
N GLN A 441 7.25 6.78 15.61
CA GLN A 441 6.70 7.79 16.50
C GLN A 441 6.56 7.31 17.94
N PHE A 442 6.31 6.02 18.16
CA PHE A 442 6.25 5.45 19.50
C PHE A 442 7.62 5.56 20.18
N PHE A 443 8.70 5.18 19.50
CA PHE A 443 10.02 5.25 20.10
C PHE A 443 10.48 6.68 20.34
N VAL A 444 10.11 7.59 19.45
CA VAL A 444 10.39 9.03 19.59
C VAL A 444 9.68 9.63 20.81
N ILE A 445 8.42 9.29 21.06
CA ILE A 445 7.67 9.72 22.26
C ILE A 445 8.33 9.23 23.55
N PHE A 446 8.85 8.00 23.55
CA PHE A 446 9.43 7.39 24.74
C PHE A 446 10.91 7.74 24.93
N GLN A 447 11.59 8.20 23.87
CA GLN A 447 13.02 8.52 23.74
C GLN A 447 13.97 7.35 24.04
N SER A 448 13.77 6.66 25.16
CA SER A 448 14.56 5.53 25.65
C SER A 448 13.63 4.43 26.17
N LEU A 449 13.27 3.46 25.32
CA LEU A 449 12.43 2.32 25.68
C LEU A 449 13.27 1.12 26.15
N GLN A 450 12.87 0.49 27.25
CA GLN A 450 13.47 -0.73 27.78
C GLN A 450 12.40 -1.84 27.82
N VAL A 451 12.66 -2.96 27.14
CA VAL A 451 11.74 -4.10 27.08
C VAL A 451 12.36 -5.28 27.82
N PHE A 452 11.70 -5.74 28.87
CA PHE A 452 12.11 -6.81 29.77
C PHE A 452 11.29 -8.08 29.52
N LYS A 453 11.91 -9.24 29.71
CA LYS A 453 11.24 -10.54 29.64
C LYS A 453 10.30 -10.79 30.81
N GLY A 454 9.37 -11.71 30.59
CA GLY A 454 8.28 -12.05 31.48
C GLY A 454 7.36 -10.87 31.78
N GLY A 455 6.74 -10.84 32.95
CA GLY A 455 5.66 -9.91 33.30
C GLY A 455 5.40 -9.82 34.80
N LEU A 456 4.81 -8.71 35.22
CA LEU A 456 4.48 -8.41 36.61
C LEU A 456 2.97 -8.38 36.87
N SER A 457 2.14 -8.48 35.82
CA SER A 457 0.68 -8.50 35.97
C SER A 457 0.20 -9.79 36.63
N SER A 458 -0.90 -9.71 37.39
CA SER A 458 -1.49 -10.90 38.02
C SER A 458 -2.07 -11.86 36.98
N GLY A 459 -2.56 -11.34 35.85
CA GLY A 459 -3.02 -12.16 34.73
C GLY A 459 -1.89 -13.01 34.15
N TYR A 460 -0.74 -12.39 33.86
CA TYR A 460 0.43 -13.09 33.37
C TYR A 460 0.96 -14.11 34.39
N LYS A 461 1.13 -13.72 35.66
CA LYS A 461 1.61 -14.63 36.72
C LYS A 461 0.69 -15.83 36.92
N LYS A 462 -0.62 -15.63 36.82
CA LYS A 462 -1.60 -16.72 36.88
C LYS A 462 -1.49 -17.64 35.66
N PHE A 463 -1.38 -17.07 34.47
CA PHE A 463 -1.26 -17.84 33.22
C PHE A 463 -0.03 -18.75 33.22
N ILE A 464 1.15 -18.25 33.62
CA ILE A 464 2.36 -19.09 33.68
C ILE A 464 2.21 -20.22 34.70
N ALA A 465 1.61 -19.94 35.87
CA ALA A 465 1.39 -20.94 36.91
C ALA A 465 0.40 -22.04 36.48
N GLU A 466 -0.69 -21.67 35.80
CA GLU A 466 -1.71 -22.60 35.31
C GLU A 466 -1.19 -23.49 34.17
N ASN A 467 -0.26 -22.98 33.35
CA ASN A 467 0.33 -23.73 32.23
C ASN A 467 1.65 -24.42 32.60
N GLY A 468 2.11 -24.32 33.85
CA GLY A 468 3.37 -24.91 34.30
C GLY A 468 4.60 -24.36 33.57
N LEU A 469 4.57 -23.08 33.18
CA LEU A 469 5.67 -22.40 32.50
C LEU A 469 6.62 -21.78 33.52
N ASP A 470 7.91 -21.75 33.18
CA ASP A 470 8.91 -21.08 34.01
C ASP A 470 8.71 -19.56 33.99
N ASP A 471 8.89 -18.93 35.14
CA ASP A 471 8.83 -17.48 35.27
C ASP A 471 10.15 -16.84 34.81
N ASP A 472 10.18 -16.41 33.55
CA ASP A 472 11.34 -15.73 32.95
C ASP A 472 11.33 -14.21 33.16
N SER A 473 10.56 -13.74 34.15
CA SER A 473 10.47 -12.31 34.44
C SER A 473 11.81 -11.74 34.87
N TYR A 474 12.17 -10.60 34.27
CA TYR A 474 13.40 -9.90 34.59
C TYR A 474 13.54 -9.62 36.09
N SER A 475 14.76 -9.84 36.58
CA SER A 475 15.21 -9.50 37.92
C SER A 475 16.58 -8.83 37.82
N GLU A 476 16.80 -7.78 38.61
CA GLU A 476 18.03 -6.99 38.60
C GLU A 476 19.26 -7.80 39.03
N ALA A 477 19.07 -8.74 39.97
CA ALA A 477 20.11 -9.66 40.41
C ALA A 477 20.28 -10.87 39.47
N GLY A 478 19.46 -10.96 38.42
CA GLY A 478 19.49 -12.04 37.45
C GLY A 478 20.45 -11.78 36.29
N LEU A 479 20.82 -12.86 35.60
CA LEU A 479 21.53 -12.78 34.33
C LEU A 479 20.58 -12.22 33.25
N ALA A 480 20.96 -11.12 32.60
CA ALA A 480 20.19 -10.56 31.50
C ALA A 480 21.08 -10.04 30.38
N LEU A 481 20.68 -10.34 29.15
CA LEU A 481 21.31 -9.86 27.92
C LEU A 481 20.34 -8.91 27.22
N PHE A 482 20.76 -7.67 26.98
CA PHE A 482 20.00 -6.65 26.26
C PHE A 482 20.63 -6.40 24.91
N ARG A 483 19.82 -6.46 23.84
CA ARG A 483 20.18 -5.93 22.53
C ARG A 483 19.89 -4.43 22.51
N ILE A 484 20.89 -3.65 22.11
CA ILE A 484 20.78 -2.20 21.97
C ILE A 484 20.58 -1.86 20.50
N GLN A 485 19.56 -1.04 20.23
CA GLN A 485 19.23 -0.56 18.89
C GLN A 485 18.61 0.84 18.97
N GLY A 486 18.56 1.56 17.86
CA GLY A 486 18.03 2.90 17.83
C GLY A 486 18.53 3.73 16.65
N SER A 487 17.93 4.88 16.42
CA SER A 487 18.37 5.84 15.40
C SER A 487 19.06 7.08 15.99
N GLY A 488 19.22 7.14 17.33
CA GLY A 488 19.88 8.25 18.01
C GLY A 488 19.33 8.47 19.43
N PRO A 489 19.73 9.56 20.11
CA PRO A 489 19.32 9.85 21.49
C PRO A 489 17.80 9.97 21.70
N GLU A 490 17.06 10.36 20.66
CA GLU A 490 15.59 10.46 20.68
C GLU A 490 14.89 9.12 20.38
N ASN A 491 15.65 8.04 20.10
CA ASN A 491 15.12 6.71 19.82
C ASN A 491 16.17 5.67 20.22
N MET A 492 16.27 5.42 21.52
CA MET A 492 17.13 4.40 22.13
C MET A 492 16.26 3.24 22.60
N GLN A 493 16.70 2.02 22.34
CA GLN A 493 15.96 0.82 22.70
C GLN A 493 16.91 -0.21 23.30
N ALA A 494 16.55 -0.73 24.48
CA ALA A 494 17.20 -1.87 25.10
C ALA A 494 16.21 -3.01 25.24
N ILE A 495 16.38 -4.07 24.46
CA ILE A 495 15.43 -5.20 24.40
C ILE A 495 16.10 -6.43 24.98
N GLN A 496 15.55 -6.98 26.05
CA GLN A 496 16.06 -8.19 26.67
C GLN A 496 15.84 -9.40 25.76
N VAL A 497 16.93 -10.12 25.46
CA VAL A 497 16.95 -11.35 24.68
C VAL A 497 17.39 -12.53 25.55
N ASP A 498 17.37 -13.75 25.01
CA ASP A 498 17.90 -14.92 25.73
C ASP A 498 19.41 -14.74 25.93
N ALA A 499 19.90 -15.03 27.13
CA ALA A 499 21.32 -14.95 27.47
C ALA A 499 22.09 -16.16 26.93
N VAL A 500 22.01 -16.37 25.61
CA VAL A 500 22.65 -17.47 24.88
C VAL A 500 23.41 -16.92 23.67
N SER A 501 24.47 -17.61 23.26
CA SER A 501 25.33 -17.14 22.15
C SER A 501 24.59 -17.00 20.82
N SER A 502 23.55 -17.81 20.59
CA SER A 502 22.72 -17.74 19.37
C SER A 502 21.86 -16.48 19.28
N SER A 503 21.69 -15.72 20.36
CA SER A 503 20.97 -14.44 20.37
C SER A 503 21.84 -13.26 19.92
N LEU A 504 23.17 -13.44 19.82
CA LEU A 504 24.09 -12.41 19.36
C LEU A 504 24.05 -12.28 17.84
N ASN A 505 24.05 -11.03 17.36
CA ASN A 505 24.05 -10.69 15.95
C ASN A 505 25.07 -9.57 15.71
N SER A 506 25.94 -9.76 14.73
CA SER A 506 27.05 -8.86 14.41
C SER A 506 26.63 -7.45 14.00
N SER A 507 25.36 -7.21 13.69
CA SER A 507 24.80 -5.90 13.36
C SER A 507 24.36 -5.08 14.57
N TYR A 508 24.42 -5.62 15.80
CA TYR A 508 23.94 -4.93 16.99
C TYR A 508 24.98 -4.89 18.12
N CYS A 509 24.77 -3.95 19.04
CA CYS A 509 25.45 -3.86 20.32
C CYS A 509 24.63 -4.58 21.40
N TYR A 510 25.31 -5.16 22.40
CA TYR A 510 24.66 -5.87 23.49
C TYR A 510 25.26 -5.53 24.85
N ILE A 511 24.41 -5.47 25.87
CA ILE A 511 24.80 -5.31 27.27
C ILE A 511 24.40 -6.59 28.02
N LEU A 512 25.36 -7.26 28.64
CA LEU A 512 25.15 -8.42 29.50
C LEU A 512 25.43 -8.03 30.94
N HIS A 513 24.49 -8.27 31.86
CA HIS A 513 24.76 -8.14 33.29
C HIS A 513 24.38 -9.41 34.05
N ASP A 514 25.07 -9.67 35.16
CA ASP A 514 24.82 -10.78 36.08
C ASP A 514 24.48 -10.32 37.51
N GLY A 515 24.16 -9.03 37.67
CA GLY A 515 23.89 -8.38 38.96
C GLY A 515 25.13 -7.76 39.62
N ASN A 516 26.33 -8.28 39.33
CA ASN A 516 27.58 -7.76 39.89
C ASN A 516 28.47 -7.10 38.84
N SER A 517 28.45 -7.61 37.62
CA SER A 517 29.28 -7.18 36.50
C SER A 517 28.40 -6.79 35.32
N VAL A 518 28.86 -5.81 34.55
CA VAL A 518 28.27 -5.41 33.28
C VAL A 518 29.31 -5.56 32.19
N PHE A 519 28.96 -6.28 31.13
CA PHE A 519 29.79 -6.51 29.96
C PHE A 519 29.11 -5.90 28.74
N THR A 520 29.92 -5.35 27.84
CA THR A 520 29.47 -4.86 26.54
C THR A 520 30.03 -5.74 25.44
N TRP A 521 29.20 -6.04 24.46
CA TRP A 521 29.61 -6.72 23.23
C TRP A 521 29.22 -5.86 22.03
N ILE A 522 30.19 -5.59 21.17
CA ILE A 522 30.03 -4.73 20.00
C ILE A 522 30.19 -5.61 18.76
N GLY A 523 29.14 -5.71 17.95
CA GLY A 523 29.16 -6.44 16.70
C GLY A 523 30.08 -5.79 15.67
N ASN A 524 30.69 -6.58 14.78
CA ASN A 524 31.64 -6.03 13.81
C ASN A 524 30.99 -5.25 12.64
N LEU A 525 29.67 -5.32 12.48
CA LEU A 525 28.89 -4.57 11.48
C LEU A 525 28.22 -3.32 12.07
N THR A 526 28.44 -3.02 13.36
CA THR A 526 27.85 -1.84 14.02
C THR A 526 28.55 -0.55 13.60
N THR A 527 27.81 0.55 13.61
CA THR A 527 28.29 1.90 13.29
C THR A 527 28.76 2.65 14.53
N SER A 528 29.36 3.84 14.35
CA SER A 528 29.70 4.72 15.47
C SER A 528 28.48 5.18 16.27
N LEU A 529 27.31 5.28 15.62
CA LEU A 529 26.05 5.62 16.29
C LEU A 529 25.63 4.53 17.29
N ASP A 530 25.75 3.26 16.89
CA ASP A 530 25.41 2.12 17.75
C ASP A 530 26.31 2.05 18.99
N GLN A 531 27.56 2.51 18.87
CA GLN A 531 28.51 2.62 19.98
C GLN A 531 28.18 3.80 20.91
N GLU A 532 27.72 4.93 20.38
CA GLU A 532 27.24 6.03 21.23
C GLU A 532 25.97 5.64 22.00
N LEU A 533 25.08 4.87 21.36
CA LEU A 533 23.85 4.35 21.99
C LEU A 533 24.16 3.40 23.15
N ILE A 534 25.13 2.50 23.00
CA ILE A 534 25.48 1.58 24.09
C ILE A 534 26.06 2.33 25.30
N GLU A 535 26.90 3.35 25.07
CA GLU A 535 27.47 4.17 26.14
C GLU A 535 26.38 4.93 26.92
N ARG A 536 25.44 5.57 26.22
CA ARG A 536 24.30 6.25 26.85
C ARG A 536 23.41 5.30 27.63
N GLN A 537 23.15 4.11 27.08
CA GLN A 537 22.32 3.11 27.76
C GLN A 537 23.01 2.57 29.02
N LEU A 538 24.33 2.43 29.00
CA LEU A 538 25.13 2.07 30.18
C LEU A 538 25.03 3.13 31.27
N ASP A 539 25.12 4.43 30.92
CA ASP A 539 24.98 5.49 31.91
C ASP A 539 23.61 5.46 32.61
N LEU A 540 22.53 5.17 31.86
CA LEU A 540 21.19 4.99 32.42
C LEU A 540 21.10 3.78 33.35
N GLN A 541 21.71 2.65 33.00
CA GLN A 541 21.73 1.44 33.83
C GLN A 541 22.65 1.59 35.06
N ILE A 542 23.80 2.24 34.92
CA ILE A 542 24.78 2.45 35.99
C ILE A 542 24.25 3.46 37.01
N GLN A 543 23.62 4.56 36.60
CA GLN A 543 22.96 5.49 37.53
C GLN A 543 21.88 4.79 38.37
N TYR A 544 21.13 3.89 37.73
CA TYR A 544 20.11 3.09 38.42
C TYR A 544 20.73 2.18 39.48
N LEU A 545 21.73 1.37 39.12
CA LEU A 545 22.44 0.48 40.05
C LEU A 545 23.14 1.24 41.18
N SER A 546 23.73 2.40 40.88
CA SER A 546 24.41 3.26 41.87
C SER A 546 23.44 3.88 42.88
N SER A 547 22.22 4.21 42.46
CA SER A 547 21.19 4.82 43.33
C SER A 547 20.63 3.84 44.38
N LEU A 548 20.72 2.53 44.12
CA LEU A 548 20.30 1.46 45.03
C LEU A 548 21.34 1.20 46.14
N VAL A 549 22.63 1.20 45.80
CA VAL A 549 23.73 1.06 46.79
C VAL A 549 23.68 2.18 47.83
N LEU A 550 23.34 3.40 47.41
CA LEU A 550 23.14 4.53 48.32
C LEU A 550 21.89 4.35 49.21
N LYS A 551 20.78 3.81 48.70
CA LYS A 551 19.57 3.57 49.52
C LYS A 551 19.77 2.51 50.60
N GLU A 552 20.56 1.46 50.33
CA GLU A 552 20.88 0.45 51.34
C GLU A 552 21.79 0.99 52.45
N GLN A 553 22.68 1.96 52.16
CA GLN A 553 23.52 2.59 53.17
C GLN A 553 22.76 3.54 54.13
N TYR A 554 21.60 4.07 53.74
CA TYR A 554 20.77 4.93 54.60
C TYR A 554 19.71 4.17 55.42
N MET A 555 19.54 2.86 55.17
CA MET A 555 18.62 1.99 55.95
C MET A 555 19.34 0.99 56.87
N ALA A 556 20.67 1.08 56.99
CA ALA A 556 21.49 0.25 57.88
C ALA A 556 21.76 0.93 59.23
#